data_AF-D3XXT3-F1
#
_entry.id   AF-D3XXT3-F1
#
_cell.length_a   1.000
_cell.length_b   1.000
_cell.length_c   1.000
_cell.angle_alpha   90.00
_cell.angle_beta   90.00
_cell.angle_gamma   90.00
#
_symmetry.space_group_name_H-M   'P 1'
#
loop_
_entity.id
_entity.type
_entity.pdbx_description
1 polymer ?
#
loop_
_entity_poly.entity_id
_entity_poly.type
_entity_poly.pdbx_seq_one_letter_code
_entity_poly.pdbx_strand_id
1 'polypeptide(L)'
;TLELIAAAQKVGKTCAFVDAEHALDPIYAQKLGVDIDALLVSQPDTGEQALEICDALARSGAIDVLVIDSVAALTPKAEIEGEMGDSHMGLQARMLSQAMRKLTGNLKQSNCMAIFINQIRMKIGVMFGN
;
A
#
# COMPACT_ATOMS: atom_id res chain seq x y z
N THR A 1 5.13 -7.23 8.97
CA THR A 1 5.40 -6.83 7.57
C THR A 1 6.88 -6.69 7.28
N LEU A 2 7.64 -5.89 8.04
CA LEU A 2 9.08 -5.69 7.81
C LEU A 2 9.91 -6.99 7.86
N GLU A 3 9.57 -7.93 8.75
CA GLU A 3 10.25 -9.24 8.78
C GLU A 3 10.04 -10.07 7.51
N LEU A 4 8.88 -9.95 6.85
CA LEU A 4 8.62 -10.61 5.57
C LEU A 4 9.49 -9.99 4.47
N ILE A 5 9.66 -8.66 4.47
CA ILE A 5 10.59 -7.97 3.56
C ILE A 5 12.02 -8.45 3.80
N ALA A 6 12.47 -8.46 5.05
CA ALA A 6 13.80 -8.95 5.42
C ALA A 6 14.03 -10.41 4.95
N ALA A 7 13.04 -11.29 5.15
CA ALA A 7 13.11 -12.67 4.70
C ALA A 7 13.14 -12.80 3.17
N ALA A 8 12.39 -11.96 2.45
CA ALA A 8 12.38 -11.94 1.00
C ALA A 8 13.74 -11.45 0.43
N GLN A 9 14.26 -10.33 0.94
CA GLN A 9 15.57 -9.80 0.54
C GLN A 9 16.70 -10.81 0.78
N LYS A 10 16.67 -11.56 1.90
CA LYS A 10 17.65 -12.63 2.19
C LYS A 10 17.73 -13.73 1.12
N VAL A 11 16.65 -13.96 0.38
CA VAL A 11 16.62 -14.93 -0.74
C VAL A 11 16.73 -14.25 -2.11
N GLY A 12 17.25 -13.02 -2.14
CA GLY A 12 17.53 -12.26 -3.36
C GLY A 12 16.32 -11.63 -4.03
N LYS A 13 15.18 -11.49 -3.32
CA LYS A 13 13.98 -10.85 -3.87
C LYS A 13 14.03 -9.33 -3.71
N THR A 14 13.49 -8.63 -4.70
CA THR A 14 13.35 -7.18 -4.69
C THR A 14 12.03 -6.79 -4.01
N CYS A 15 12.10 -5.86 -3.06
CA CYS A 15 10.95 -5.41 -2.28
C CYS A 15 10.68 -3.93 -2.51
N ALA A 16 9.42 -3.54 -2.48
CA ALA A 16 8.97 -2.15 -2.49
C ALA A 16 7.97 -1.88 -1.36
N PHE A 17 8.04 -0.68 -0.80
CA PHE A 17 7.22 -0.20 0.29
C PHE A 17 6.60 1.15 -0.09
N VAL A 18 5.27 1.20 -0.20
CA VAL A 18 4.50 2.41 -0.41
C VAL A 18 4.01 2.89 0.96
N ASP A 19 4.73 3.85 1.52
CA ASP A 19 4.49 4.45 2.84
C ASP A 19 3.53 5.63 2.69
N ALA A 20 2.23 5.34 2.61
CA ALA A 20 1.17 6.34 2.63
C ALA A 20 0.92 6.93 4.03
N GLU A 21 1.31 6.24 5.11
CA GLU A 21 1.24 6.76 6.49
C GLU A 21 2.39 7.69 6.86
N HIS A 22 3.46 7.73 6.05
CA HIS A 22 4.67 8.53 6.29
C HIS A 22 5.32 8.18 7.64
N ALA A 23 5.25 6.90 8.02
CA ALA A 23 5.57 6.43 9.37
C ALA A 23 6.68 5.35 9.41
N LEU A 24 7.28 5.01 8.27
CA LEU A 24 8.35 4.01 8.22
C LEU A 24 9.63 4.54 8.90
N ASP A 25 10.05 3.89 10.00
CA ASP A 25 11.35 4.14 10.64
C ASP A 25 12.44 3.26 9.99
N PRO A 26 13.39 3.83 9.23
CA PRO A 26 14.46 3.07 8.58
C PRO A 26 15.43 2.43 9.59
N ILE A 27 15.65 3.06 10.76
CA ILE A 27 16.53 2.53 11.80
C ILE A 27 15.90 1.28 12.41
N TYR A 28 14.60 1.30 12.66
CA TYR A 28 13.88 0.14 13.16
C TYR A 28 13.82 -0.98 12.12
N ALA A 29 13.52 -0.67 10.86
CA ALA A 29 13.51 -1.65 9.79
C ALA A 29 14.88 -2.34 9.61
N GLN A 30 15.98 -1.58 9.69
CA GLN A 30 17.34 -2.15 9.63
C GLN A 30 17.61 -3.11 10.80
N LYS A 31 17.15 -2.78 12.02
CA LYS A 31 17.27 -3.67 13.18
C LYS A 31 16.51 -4.99 13.01
N LEU A 32 15.42 -4.99 12.24
CA LEU A 32 14.67 -6.20 11.88
C LEU A 32 15.32 -6.98 10.71
N GLY A 33 16.45 -6.49 10.18
CA GLY A 33 17.21 -7.15 9.12
C GLY A 33 16.73 -6.83 7.71
N VAL A 34 15.99 -5.74 7.53
CA VAL A 34 15.68 -5.18 6.21
C VAL A 34 16.95 -4.52 5.66
N ASP A 35 17.27 -4.80 4.41
CA ASP A 35 18.25 -4.04 3.65
C ASP A 35 17.60 -2.74 3.17
N ILE A 36 17.91 -1.64 3.85
CA ILE A 36 17.33 -0.32 3.60
C ILE A 36 17.85 0.27 2.28
N ASP A 37 19.10 -0.01 1.91
CA ASP A 37 19.70 0.55 0.69
C ASP A 37 19.08 -0.09 -0.56
N ALA A 38 18.64 -1.35 -0.46
CA ALA A 38 17.96 -2.07 -1.53
C ALA A 38 16.42 -1.97 -1.50
N LEU A 39 15.83 -1.43 -0.43
CA LEU A 39 14.37 -1.30 -0.32
C LEU A 39 13.89 -0.09 -1.11
N LEU A 40 13.04 -0.32 -2.12
CA LEU A 40 12.39 0.78 -2.82
C LEU A 40 11.28 1.37 -1.93
N VAL A 41 11.39 2.64 -1.57
CA VAL A 41 10.39 3.34 -0.76
C VAL A 41 9.77 4.45 -1.58
N SER A 42 8.44 4.57 -1.50
CA SER A 42 7.69 5.68 -2.09
C SER A 42 6.74 6.26 -1.05
N GLN A 43 6.71 7.58 -0.94
CA GLN A 43 5.77 8.34 -0.11
C GLN A 43 4.84 9.13 -1.04
N PRO A 44 3.65 8.61 -1.35
CA PRO A 44 2.71 9.27 -2.25
C PRO A 44 1.96 10.40 -1.54
N ASP A 45 1.54 11.39 -2.34
CA ASP A 45 0.69 12.51 -1.96
C ASP A 45 -0.79 12.14 -1.97
N THR A 46 -1.23 11.26 -2.89
CA THR A 46 -2.64 10.84 -3.01
C THR A 46 -2.80 9.32 -3.13
N GLY A 47 -3.99 8.83 -2.81
CA GLY A 47 -4.35 7.42 -2.94
C GLY A 47 -4.28 6.93 -4.39
N GLU A 48 -4.68 7.75 -5.37
CA GLU A 48 -4.55 7.40 -6.78
C GLU A 48 -3.09 7.26 -7.19
N GLN A 49 -2.24 8.21 -6.79
CA GLN A 49 -0.80 8.16 -7.09
C GLN A 49 -0.16 6.91 -6.47
N ALA A 50 -0.48 6.59 -5.22
CA ALA A 50 -0.02 5.38 -4.56
C ALA A 50 -0.34 4.12 -5.37
N LEU A 51 -1.60 3.99 -5.82
CA LEU A 51 -2.07 2.83 -6.57
C LEU A 51 -1.51 2.79 -8.00
N GLU A 52 -1.24 3.94 -8.61
CA GLU A 52 -0.53 4.03 -9.90
C GLU A 52 0.93 3.59 -9.79
N ILE A 53 1.62 3.96 -8.70
CA ILE A 53 2.97 3.49 -8.41
C ILE A 53 2.96 1.97 -8.22
N CYS A 54 2.03 1.43 -7.42
CA CYS A 54 1.86 -0.01 -7.26
C CYS A 54 1.66 -0.73 -8.61
N ASP A 55 0.82 -0.16 -9.48
CA ASP A 55 0.47 -0.72 -10.78
C ASP A 55 1.66 -0.67 -11.76
N ALA A 56 2.44 0.42 -11.74
CA ALA A 56 3.68 0.54 -12.50
C ALA A 56 4.75 -0.45 -12.03
N LEU A 57 4.96 -0.58 -10.73
CA LEU A 57 5.90 -1.51 -10.13
C LEU A 57 5.52 -2.97 -10.44
N ALA A 58 4.24 -3.32 -10.29
CA ALA A 58 3.74 -4.66 -10.64
C ALA A 58 3.93 -4.96 -12.13
N ARG A 59 3.64 -4.02 -13.03
CA ARG A 59 3.86 -4.20 -14.48
C ARG A 59 5.32 -4.33 -14.87
N SER A 60 6.24 -3.72 -14.12
CA SER A 60 7.67 -3.78 -14.44
C SER A 60 8.23 -5.19 -14.36
N GLY A 61 7.62 -6.08 -13.56
CA GLY A 61 8.14 -7.41 -13.27
C GLY A 61 9.41 -7.42 -12.43
N ALA A 62 9.88 -6.26 -11.95
CA ALA A 62 11.12 -6.14 -11.19
C ALA A 62 10.92 -6.29 -9.67
N ILE A 63 9.67 -6.28 -9.20
CA ILE A 63 9.33 -6.34 -7.78
C ILE A 63 8.68 -7.68 -7.44
N ASP A 64 9.24 -8.39 -6.48
CA ASP A 64 8.68 -9.66 -5.98
C ASP A 64 7.69 -9.44 -4.84
N VAL A 65 7.93 -8.44 -3.98
CA VAL A 65 7.10 -8.12 -2.82
C VAL A 65 6.79 -6.63 -2.80
N LEU A 66 5.51 -6.28 -2.77
CA LEU A 66 5.00 -4.93 -2.71
C LEU A 66 4.14 -4.74 -1.45
N VAL A 67 4.50 -3.80 -0.60
CA VAL A 67 3.75 -3.45 0.61
C VAL A 67 3.12 -2.07 0.45
N ILE A 68 1.86 -1.93 0.87
CA ILE A 68 1.15 -0.66 0.94
C ILE A 68 0.78 -0.41 2.40
N ASP A 69 1.33 0.64 2.99
CA ASP A 69 1.11 1.04 4.38
C ASP A 69 0.60 2.49 4.46
N SER A 70 -0.70 2.73 4.57
CA SER A 70 -1.80 1.76 4.67
C SER A 70 -2.98 2.17 3.80
N VAL A 71 -3.91 1.23 3.61
CA VAL A 71 -5.16 1.46 2.86
C VAL A 71 -5.97 2.62 3.46
N ALA A 72 -5.96 2.76 4.79
CA ALA A 72 -6.69 3.84 5.46
C ALA A 72 -6.12 5.23 5.12
N ALA A 73 -4.82 5.32 4.81
CA ALA A 73 -4.13 6.54 4.41
C ALA A 73 -4.18 6.83 2.89
N LEU A 74 -4.82 5.97 2.10
CA LEU A 74 -5.02 6.21 0.66
C LEU A 74 -6.15 7.22 0.44
N THR A 75 -5.88 8.49 0.74
CA THR A 75 -6.84 9.58 0.62
C THR A 75 -7.00 9.98 -0.86
N PRO A 76 -8.22 9.93 -1.43
CA PRO A 76 -8.45 10.36 -2.80
C PRO A 76 -8.06 11.83 -3.01
N LYS A 77 -7.53 12.14 -4.19
CA LYS A 77 -7.13 13.51 -4.56
C LYS A 77 -8.24 14.54 -4.31
N ALA A 78 -9.48 14.21 -4.69
CA ALA A 78 -10.62 15.11 -4.50
C ALA A 78 -10.96 15.38 -3.02
N GLU A 79 -10.60 14.45 -2.11
CA GLU A 79 -10.77 14.64 -0.66
C GLU A 79 -9.63 15.50 -0.08
N ILE A 80 -8.41 15.39 -0.61
CA ILE A 80 -7.28 16.24 -0.23
C ILE A 80 -7.48 17.69 -0.69
N GLU A 81 -8.02 17.88 -1.90
CA GLU A 81 -8.27 19.21 -2.48
C GLU A 81 -9.57 19.86 -1.97
N GLY A 82 -10.45 19.07 -1.34
CA GLY A 82 -11.72 19.53 -0.77
C GLY A 82 -11.57 20.18 0.62
N GLU A 83 -12.68 20.65 1.18
CA GLU A 83 -12.71 21.20 2.53
C GLU A 83 -13.02 20.13 3.58
N MET A 84 -12.49 20.30 4.79
CA MET A 84 -12.79 19.39 5.89
C MET A 84 -14.29 19.44 6.22
N GLY A 85 -14.97 18.31 6.03
CA GLY A 85 -16.42 18.20 6.21
C GLY A 85 -17.20 18.04 4.92
N ASP A 86 -16.54 18.17 3.75
CA ASP A 86 -17.15 17.85 2.47
C ASP A 86 -17.53 16.36 2.37
N SER A 87 -18.66 16.11 1.70
CA SER A 87 -19.19 14.76 1.60
C SER A 87 -18.62 14.03 0.38
N HIS A 88 -17.65 13.15 0.64
CA HIS A 88 -17.06 12.25 -0.37
C HIS A 88 -17.45 10.79 -0.13
N MET A 89 -18.74 10.51 0.04
CA MET A 89 -19.23 9.18 0.41
C MET A 89 -18.73 8.08 -0.55
N GLY A 90 -17.95 7.14 -0.01
CA GLY A 90 -17.51 5.94 -0.73
C GLY A 90 -16.46 6.19 -1.82
N LEU A 91 -15.83 7.37 -1.87
CA LEU A 91 -14.85 7.70 -2.90
C LEU A 91 -13.63 6.77 -2.85
N GLN A 92 -13.05 6.58 -1.66
CA GLN A 92 -11.94 5.65 -1.44
C GLN A 92 -12.31 4.20 -1.83
N ALA A 93 -13.51 3.74 -1.48
CA ALA A 93 -13.96 2.38 -1.81
C ALA A 93 -14.06 2.15 -3.34
N ARG A 94 -14.55 3.15 -4.08
CA ARG A 94 -14.61 3.11 -5.55
C ARG A 94 -13.21 3.10 -6.18
N MET A 95 -12.32 3.96 -5.69
CA MET A 95 -10.92 4.02 -6.11
C MET A 95 -10.22 2.66 -5.92
N LEU A 96 -10.33 2.07 -4.73
CA LEU A 96 -9.76 0.75 -4.42
C LEU A 96 -10.35 -0.33 -5.32
N SER A 97 -11.68 -0.35 -5.53
CA SER A 97 -12.34 -1.32 -6.40
C SER A 97 -11.82 -1.25 -7.84
N GLN A 98 -11.56 -0.05 -8.34
CA GLN A 98 -10.96 0.16 -9.66
C GLN A 98 -9.50 -0.29 -9.70
N ALA A 99 -8.72 0.03 -8.67
CA ALA A 99 -7.31 -0.35 -8.59
C ALA A 99 -7.14 -1.87 -8.49
N MET A 100 -7.93 -2.57 -7.66
CA MET A 100 -7.87 -4.02 -7.53
C MET A 100 -8.12 -4.74 -8.85
N ARG A 101 -9.06 -4.22 -9.67
CA ARG A 101 -9.37 -4.76 -10.99
C ARG A 101 -8.16 -4.71 -11.94
N LYS A 102 -7.34 -3.66 -11.84
CA LYS A 102 -6.11 -3.51 -12.64
C LYS A 102 -4.95 -4.31 -12.05
N LEU A 103 -4.71 -4.17 -10.74
CA LEU A 103 -3.56 -4.74 -10.05
C LEU A 103 -3.55 -6.26 -10.06
N THR A 104 -4.70 -6.91 -9.87
CA THR A 104 -4.77 -8.37 -9.75
C THR A 104 -4.13 -9.10 -10.94
N GLY A 105 -4.42 -8.64 -12.17
CA GLY A 105 -3.85 -9.23 -13.38
C GLY A 105 -2.34 -9.02 -13.46
N ASN A 106 -1.88 -7.80 -13.19
CA ASN A 106 -0.47 -7.43 -13.25
C ASN A 106 0.36 -8.15 -12.19
N LEU A 107 -0.15 -8.27 -10.96
CA LEU A 107 0.49 -9.01 -9.87
C LEU A 107 0.64 -10.50 -10.21
N LYS A 108 -0.38 -11.09 -10.83
CA LYS A 108 -0.32 -12.50 -11.25
C LYS A 108 0.69 -12.73 -12.35
N GLN A 109 0.74 -11.86 -13.35
CA GLN A 109 1.67 -11.98 -14.49
C GLN A 109 3.13 -11.76 -14.08
N SER A 110 3.37 -10.85 -13.15
CA SER A 110 4.72 -10.55 -12.61
C SER A 110 5.14 -11.48 -11.47
N ASN A 111 4.25 -12.36 -10.99
CA ASN A 111 4.48 -13.16 -9.78
C ASN A 111 4.85 -12.30 -8.55
N CYS A 112 4.27 -11.11 -8.47
CA CYS A 112 4.49 -10.14 -7.39
C CYS A 112 3.47 -10.36 -6.26
N MET A 113 3.94 -10.51 -5.03
CA MET A 113 3.10 -10.55 -3.83
C MET A 113 2.79 -9.14 -3.35
N ALA A 114 1.52 -8.74 -3.35
CA ALA A 114 1.07 -7.49 -2.77
C ALA A 114 0.49 -7.69 -1.36
N ILE A 115 0.87 -6.83 -0.41
CA ILE A 115 0.38 -6.81 0.97
C ILE A 115 -0.21 -5.42 1.25
N PHE A 116 -1.48 -5.40 1.62
CA PHE A 116 -2.18 -4.18 2.02
C PHE A 116 -2.33 -4.18 3.54
N ILE A 117 -1.69 -3.22 4.21
CA ILE A 117 -1.96 -2.96 5.62
C ILE A 117 -3.25 -2.15 5.70
N ASN A 118 -4.13 -2.53 6.62
CA ASN A 118 -5.37 -1.80 6.83
C ASN A 118 -5.68 -1.73 8.32
N GLN A 119 -6.41 -0.69 8.68
CA GLN A 119 -6.81 -0.42 10.05
C GLN A 119 -8.24 -0.95 10.27
N ILE A 120 -8.51 -1.43 11.48
CA ILE A 120 -9.86 -1.81 11.89
C ILE A 120 -10.66 -0.53 12.16
N ARG A 121 -11.91 -0.50 11.71
CA ARG A 121 -12.90 0.55 12.02
C ARG A 121 -14.14 -0.12 12.58
N MET A 122 -14.67 0.42 13.68
CA MET A 122 -15.94 -0.06 14.23
C MET A 122 -17.12 0.53 13.47
N LYS A 123 -18.13 -0.30 13.18
CA LYS A 123 -19.39 0.14 12.59
C LYS A 123 -20.33 0.57 13.73
N ILE A 124 -20.54 1.88 13.88
CA ILE A 124 -21.46 2.41 14.90
C ILE A 124 -22.89 1.95 14.55
N GLY A 125 -23.62 1.40 15.52
CA GLY A 125 -25.02 1.01 15.37
C GLY A 125 -25.26 -0.42 14.87
N VAL A 126 -24.22 -1.24 14.69
CA VAL A 126 -24.38 -2.67 14.37
C VAL A 126 -24.40 -3.50 15.65
N MET A 127 -25.53 -4.16 15.93
CA MET A 127 -25.72 -4.99 17.12
C MET A 127 -25.35 -6.47 16.93
N PHE A 128 -25.12 -6.94 15.69
CA PHE A 128 -24.64 -8.29 15.37
C PHE A 128 -23.93 -8.34 13.99
N GLY A 129 -22.77 -9.02 13.93
CA GLY A 129 -22.02 -9.33 12.70
C GLY A 129 -20.93 -8.31 12.32
N ASN A 130 -19.74 -8.81 11.93
CA ASN A 130 -18.59 -8.01 11.45
C ASN A 130 -18.60 -7.87 9.93
#